data_AF-A0A661XRY3-F1
#
_entry.id   AF-A0A661XRY3-F1
#
_cell.length_a   1.000
_cell.length_b   1.000
_cell.length_c   1.000
_cell.angle_alpha   90.00
_cell.angle_beta   90.00
_cell.angle_gamma   90.00
#
_symmetry.space_group_name_H-M   'P 1'
#
loop_
_entity.id
_entity.type
_entity.pdbx_description
1 polymer ?
#
loop_
_entity_poly.entity_id
_entity_poly.type
_entity_poly.pdbx_seq_one_letter_code
_entity_poly.pdbx_strand_id
1 'polypeptide(L)'
;MKRIFWTTCLLVIGIANSIAGPDNIAPQATVSASTTLDSRHSPASATDGLIGIHDKGEWACEGQTIMWGYIRYPWIQLDWDSSQSIDKIILYDRPNLEEHTAGGTLFFSDGSQVAVNSIPNNGRAKVISFEAREVEWVRFLVTDGVGSKLGLSEFEVYPSYRSYTDLTSWVNPYIETTRGRYFYFTPGSTPFGMIASAPHTRNKNQWGGGYNYNSSEILGFGQLHGWMLSGIEIMPTVGDIDPTQWQDGWKSAFSHDSEIAQPGYYRVFLEDYNIWVEQTTTPRVSMYRFRYTEDSETNILTNLGGYLGSTTMADAEVQRVSSTEFEGSFNSAGRLWGGPNNIKVFFVIKFDKSFDAFNGWQGGKNLSNIDVLKEVSHLVRRDSATYGEITQSYWDAETAGVSANFKVKAGEAIHMKISISFTSIENARNNMKSECDHWDFEKVREDARAKWNDI
;
A
#
# COMPACT_ATOMS: atom_id res chain seq x y z
N MET A 1 51.33 -22.33 31.37
CA MET A 1 50.83 -21.08 30.77
C MET A 1 49.77 -21.44 29.75
N LYS A 2 48.54 -20.90 29.84
CA LYS A 2 47.53 -21.03 28.78
C LYS A 2 47.58 -19.75 27.94
N ARG A 3 47.69 -19.86 26.61
CA ARG A 3 47.51 -18.72 25.70
C ARG A 3 46.03 -18.59 25.35
N ILE A 4 45.47 -17.41 25.51
CA ILE A 4 44.12 -17.07 25.06
C ILE A 4 44.27 -16.45 23.67
N PHE A 5 43.68 -17.08 22.66
CA PHE A 5 43.46 -16.42 21.37
C PHE A 5 42.15 -15.64 21.47
N TRP A 6 42.21 -14.34 21.18
CA TRP A 6 41.02 -13.54 20.90
C TRP A 6 40.75 -13.62 19.40
N THR A 7 39.64 -14.27 19.02
CA THR A 7 39.16 -14.29 17.64
C THR A 7 38.18 -13.14 17.46
N THR A 8 38.60 -12.07 16.77
CA THR A 8 37.72 -10.94 16.47
C THR A 8 36.69 -11.36 15.43
N CYS A 9 35.43 -11.52 15.82
CA CYS A 9 34.32 -11.66 14.88
C CYS A 9 34.07 -10.32 14.18
N LEU A 10 34.65 -10.13 12.99
CA LEU A 10 34.21 -9.12 12.05
C LEU A 10 32.84 -9.53 11.49
N LEU A 11 31.80 -8.80 11.89
CA LEU A 11 30.49 -8.89 11.24
C LEU A 11 30.60 -8.23 9.86
N VAL A 12 30.80 -9.04 8.82
CA VAL A 12 30.69 -8.61 7.43
C VAL A 12 29.23 -8.71 7.03
N ILE A 13 28.52 -7.58 7.05
CA ILE A 13 27.18 -7.45 6.48
C ILE A 13 27.36 -7.31 4.95
N GLY A 14 26.87 -8.27 4.16
CA GLY A 14 27.09 -8.30 2.71
C GLY A 14 26.15 -9.25 1.94
N ILE A 15 25.63 -8.75 0.81
CA ILE A 15 24.42 -9.22 0.07
C ILE A 15 24.26 -8.29 -1.19
N ALA A 16 23.69 -8.57 -2.40
CA ALA A 16 23.42 -9.69 -3.34
C ALA A 16 22.84 -9.09 -4.68
N ASN A 17 21.61 -9.38 -5.20
CA ASN A 17 20.99 -8.70 -6.40
C ASN A 17 19.51 -9.09 -6.78
N SER A 18 18.63 -8.22 -7.42
CA SER A 18 17.90 -8.40 -8.76
C SER A 18 16.62 -7.58 -9.27
N ILE A 19 15.87 -6.76 -8.50
CA ILE A 19 14.46 -6.18 -8.68
C ILE A 19 13.21 -7.12 -8.72
N ALA A 20 12.13 -7.08 -7.91
CA ALA A 20 11.50 -6.33 -6.78
C ALA A 20 11.98 -4.92 -6.41
N GLY A 21 11.05 -3.96 -6.38
CA GLY A 21 11.37 -2.57 -6.03
C GLY A 21 12.15 -2.52 -4.71
N PRO A 22 13.41 -2.04 -4.71
CA PRO A 22 14.25 -2.12 -3.54
C PRO A 22 13.73 -1.16 -2.45
N ASP A 23 14.35 -1.18 -1.28
CA ASP A 23 14.04 -0.18 -0.28
C ASP A 23 14.54 1.19 -0.74
N ASN A 24 13.82 2.24 -0.33
CA ASN A 24 14.27 3.61 -0.52
C ASN A 24 15.59 3.82 0.25
N ILE A 25 16.66 4.19 -0.44
CA ILE A 25 17.99 4.45 0.16
C ILE A 25 18.22 5.93 0.48
N ALA A 26 17.26 6.81 0.20
CA ALA A 26 17.33 8.22 0.58
C ALA A 26 17.48 8.46 2.09
N PRO A 27 16.82 7.72 3.00
CA PRO A 27 17.01 7.87 4.46
C PRO A 27 18.40 7.41 4.95
N GLN A 28 19.24 6.87 4.07
CA GLN A 28 20.63 6.47 4.36
C GLN A 28 21.64 7.55 3.95
N ALA A 29 21.18 8.65 3.32
CA ALA A 29 22.01 9.76 2.89
C ALA A 29 22.15 10.83 3.98
N THR A 30 23.27 11.56 3.97
CA THR A 30 23.33 12.90 4.56
C THR A 30 22.64 13.87 3.61
N VAL A 31 21.66 14.62 4.11
CA VAL A 31 20.84 15.54 3.27
C VAL A 31 21.25 16.99 3.49
N SER A 32 21.46 17.74 2.41
CA SER A 32 21.82 19.16 2.42
C SER A 32 21.00 19.96 1.41
N ALA A 33 20.89 21.28 1.59
CA ALA A 33 20.14 22.14 0.67
C ALA A 33 20.75 23.54 0.54
N SER A 34 20.31 24.28 -0.48
CA SER A 34 20.75 25.65 -0.75
C SER A 34 20.41 26.65 0.37
N THR A 35 19.23 26.46 0.97
CA THR A 35 18.61 27.27 2.03
C THR A 35 17.53 26.44 2.73
N THR A 36 16.99 26.92 3.85
CA THR A 36 15.97 26.24 4.66
C THR A 36 15.06 27.27 5.31
N LEU A 37 13.74 27.13 5.15
CA LEU A 37 12.74 28.14 5.53
C LEU A 37 12.70 28.44 7.03
N ASP A 38 12.58 27.40 7.85
CA ASP A 38 12.70 27.43 9.31
C ASP A 38 13.14 26.05 9.82
N SER A 39 13.32 25.89 11.14
CA SER A 39 13.78 24.63 11.74
C SER A 39 12.80 23.45 11.66
N ARG A 40 11.57 23.65 11.15
CA ARG A 40 10.61 22.57 10.86
C ARG A 40 10.78 22.04 9.44
N HIS A 41 11.30 22.86 8.52
CA HIS A 41 11.41 22.57 7.09
C HIS A 41 12.80 22.03 6.70
N SER A 42 13.36 21.15 7.54
CA SER A 42 14.72 20.65 7.40
C SER A 42 14.92 19.89 6.07
N PRO A 43 16.09 19.96 5.41
CA PRO A 43 16.36 19.15 4.22
C PRO A 43 16.14 17.65 4.45
N ALA A 44 16.49 17.15 5.64
CA ALA A 44 16.30 15.75 6.03
C ALA A 44 14.84 15.33 6.18
N SER A 45 13.89 16.27 6.29
CA SER A 45 12.46 15.94 6.36
C SER A 45 11.96 15.34 5.05
N ALA A 46 12.45 15.82 3.90
CA ALA A 46 12.16 15.22 2.59
C ALA A 46 12.86 13.85 2.35
N THR A 47 13.24 13.15 3.43
CA THR A 47 13.73 11.77 3.44
C THR A 47 13.19 10.97 4.64
N ASP A 48 12.14 11.45 5.33
CA ASP A 48 11.65 10.89 6.60
C ASP A 48 10.45 9.92 6.48
N GLY A 49 9.85 9.77 5.30
CA GLY A 49 8.73 8.88 5.03
C GLY A 49 7.33 9.49 5.26
N LEU A 50 7.23 10.79 5.57
CA LEU A 50 5.97 11.50 5.79
C LEU A 50 5.45 12.17 4.50
N ILE A 51 5.13 11.34 3.52
CA ILE A 51 4.75 11.77 2.17
C ILE A 51 3.36 12.42 2.12
N GLY A 52 3.30 13.66 1.62
CA GLY A 52 2.08 14.37 1.22
C GLY A 52 1.31 15.04 2.35
N ILE A 53 1.91 15.29 3.51
CA ILE A 53 1.22 15.83 4.70
C ILE A 53 1.56 17.32 4.90
N HIS A 54 0.54 18.19 4.83
CA HIS A 54 0.76 19.64 4.88
C HIS A 54 1.42 20.11 6.19
N ASP A 55 2.47 20.93 6.07
CA ASP A 55 3.31 21.46 7.17
C ASP A 55 4.06 20.35 7.98
N LYS A 56 4.20 19.11 7.48
CA LYS A 56 4.89 17.98 8.18
C LYS A 56 5.67 17.08 7.22
N GLY A 57 6.95 16.79 7.52
CA GLY A 57 7.81 16.02 6.62
C GLY A 57 8.37 16.83 5.43
N GLU A 58 8.00 18.10 5.30
CA GLU A 58 8.39 18.93 4.16
C GLU A 58 9.79 19.56 4.34
N TRP A 59 10.62 19.52 3.30
CA TRP A 59 11.67 20.53 3.11
C TRP A 59 11.10 21.75 2.37
N ALA A 60 11.50 22.95 2.75
CA ALA A 60 11.21 24.18 2.02
C ALA A 60 12.36 25.20 2.12
N CYS A 61 12.55 26.01 1.09
CA CYS A 61 13.66 26.95 0.99
C CYS A 61 13.39 28.33 1.64
N GLU A 62 14.46 29.10 1.91
CA GLU A 62 14.32 30.56 2.14
C GLU A 62 13.84 31.22 0.84
N GLY A 63 12.54 31.53 0.77
CA GLY A 63 11.93 32.02 -0.46
C GLY A 63 12.28 33.45 -0.84
N GLN A 64 12.58 33.67 -2.11
CA GLN A 64 12.77 35.00 -2.69
C GLN A 64 12.20 35.07 -4.11
N THR A 65 11.12 35.84 -4.26
CA THR A 65 10.45 36.12 -5.54
C THR A 65 10.27 37.63 -5.68
N ILE A 66 10.47 38.17 -6.88
CA ILE A 66 10.42 39.62 -7.16
C ILE A 66 9.38 39.96 -8.23
N MET A 67 8.94 41.22 -8.28
CA MET A 67 7.69 41.65 -8.92
C MET A 67 7.49 41.30 -10.41
N TRP A 68 8.55 40.94 -11.14
CA TRP A 68 8.52 40.51 -12.54
C TRP A 68 8.66 38.99 -12.73
N GLY A 69 8.42 38.20 -11.67
CA GLY A 69 8.32 36.74 -11.75
C GLY A 69 9.64 35.96 -11.65
N TYR A 70 10.78 36.61 -11.38
CA TYR A 70 11.99 35.87 -11.04
C TYR A 70 11.86 35.24 -9.64
N ILE A 71 12.11 33.93 -9.56
CA ILE A 71 12.19 33.13 -8.34
C ILE A 71 13.66 32.72 -8.14
N ARG A 72 14.17 32.81 -6.91
CA ARG A 72 15.45 32.22 -6.52
C ARG A 72 15.28 30.70 -6.33
N TYR A 73 15.43 29.95 -7.41
CA TYR A 73 15.28 28.49 -7.35
C TYR A 73 16.28 27.82 -6.39
N PRO A 74 15.82 26.93 -5.49
CA PRO A 74 16.67 26.20 -4.54
C PRO A 74 17.23 24.90 -5.13
N TRP A 75 18.12 24.25 -4.36
CA TRP A 75 18.50 22.85 -4.57
C TRP A 75 18.49 22.06 -3.26
N ILE A 76 18.30 20.75 -3.37
CA ILE A 76 18.48 19.75 -2.31
C ILE A 76 19.39 18.63 -2.83
N GLN A 77 20.26 18.09 -1.97
CA GLN A 77 21.23 17.06 -2.30
C GLN A 77 21.25 15.96 -1.23
N LEU A 78 21.37 14.72 -1.70
CA LEU A 78 21.58 13.52 -0.90
C LEU A 78 23.01 13.02 -1.18
N ASP A 79 23.81 12.85 -0.13
CA ASP A 79 25.20 12.36 -0.17
C ASP A 79 25.30 11.04 0.61
N TRP A 80 25.88 9.99 0.03
CA TRP A 80 26.10 8.69 0.69
C TRP A 80 27.58 8.45 1.01
N ASP A 81 27.86 7.76 2.13
CA ASP A 81 29.22 7.37 2.55
C ASP A 81 29.94 6.40 1.57
N SER A 82 29.24 5.89 0.56
CA SER A 82 29.78 5.01 -0.49
C SER A 82 28.94 5.10 -1.76
N SER A 83 29.56 4.81 -2.91
CA SER A 83 28.91 4.81 -4.23
C SER A 83 27.72 3.86 -4.28
N GLN A 84 26.55 4.39 -4.67
CA GLN A 84 25.30 3.68 -4.90
C GLN A 84 25.05 3.58 -6.41
N SER A 85 24.74 2.39 -6.94
CA SER A 85 24.14 2.31 -8.27
C SER A 85 22.65 2.62 -8.16
N ILE A 86 22.13 3.61 -8.90
CA ILE A 86 20.71 4.03 -8.87
C ILE A 86 20.13 4.15 -10.29
N ASP A 87 18.84 3.87 -10.46
CA ASP A 87 18.12 3.99 -11.75
C ASP A 87 16.72 4.63 -11.69
N LYS A 88 16.17 4.84 -10.48
CA LYS A 88 14.85 5.44 -10.26
C LYS A 88 14.85 6.38 -9.07
N ILE A 89 14.26 7.56 -9.26
CA ILE A 89 13.96 8.55 -8.23
C ILE A 89 12.45 8.83 -8.25
N ILE A 90 11.87 9.11 -7.08
CA ILE A 90 10.49 9.60 -6.96
C ILE A 90 10.52 10.90 -6.17
N LEU A 91 10.02 11.98 -6.77
CA LEU A 91 9.90 13.28 -6.11
C LEU A 91 8.44 13.57 -5.81
N TYR A 92 8.20 14.12 -4.62
CA TYR A 92 6.89 14.56 -4.17
C TYR A 92 7.00 16.04 -3.82
N ASP A 93 6.26 16.90 -4.50
CA ASP A 93 6.16 18.30 -4.10
C ASP A 93 5.42 18.43 -2.76
N ARG A 94 5.45 19.63 -2.19
CA ARG A 94 4.64 19.95 -1.01
C ARG A 94 3.14 19.89 -1.39
N PRO A 95 2.25 19.39 -0.51
CA PRO A 95 0.80 19.35 -0.76
C PRO A 95 0.13 20.75 -0.61
N ASN A 96 0.74 21.79 -1.17
CA ASN A 96 0.27 23.18 -1.07
C ASN A 96 0.24 23.86 -2.44
N LEU A 97 -0.98 24.14 -2.92
CA LEU A 97 -1.24 24.74 -4.23
C LEU A 97 -0.56 26.11 -4.46
N GLU A 98 -0.14 26.83 -3.40
CA GLU A 98 0.52 28.14 -3.50
C GLU A 98 2.04 28.09 -3.77
N GLU A 99 2.71 26.97 -3.47
CA GLU A 99 4.18 26.87 -3.43
C GLU A 99 4.65 25.65 -4.25
N HIS A 100 4.39 25.70 -5.56
CA HIS A 100 4.56 24.59 -6.53
C HIS A 100 6.00 24.44 -7.03
N THR A 101 6.64 23.31 -6.76
CA THR A 101 7.93 22.92 -7.32
C THR A 101 7.73 22.15 -8.64
N ALA A 102 7.46 22.86 -9.73
CA ALA A 102 6.97 22.27 -10.98
C ALA A 102 7.99 21.42 -11.77
N GLY A 103 9.28 21.76 -11.69
CA GLY A 103 10.31 21.09 -12.47
C GLY A 103 11.74 21.49 -12.09
N GLY A 104 12.71 20.74 -12.62
CA GLY A 104 14.11 20.88 -12.26
C GLY A 104 15.06 20.01 -13.07
N THR A 105 16.29 19.89 -12.58
CA THR A 105 17.30 18.97 -13.11
C THR A 105 17.95 18.22 -11.95
N LEU A 106 17.95 16.89 -12.05
CA LEU A 106 18.77 16.02 -11.23
C LEU A 106 20.19 16.02 -11.79
N PHE A 107 21.16 16.36 -10.95
CA PHE A 107 22.60 16.24 -11.21
C PHE A 107 23.19 15.13 -10.35
N PHE A 108 24.21 14.46 -10.84
CA PHE A 108 24.79 13.27 -10.24
C PHE A 108 26.32 13.38 -10.14
N SER A 109 26.94 12.64 -9.21
CA SER A 109 28.40 12.73 -8.97
C SER A 109 29.28 12.26 -10.13
N ASP A 110 28.73 11.47 -11.07
CA ASP A 110 29.39 11.07 -12.32
C ASP A 110 29.43 12.20 -13.38
N GLY A 111 28.83 13.37 -13.06
CA GLY A 111 28.69 14.51 -13.97
C GLY A 111 27.51 14.40 -14.94
N SER A 112 26.69 13.36 -14.83
CA SER A 112 25.46 13.22 -15.62
C SER A 112 24.33 14.11 -15.08
N GLN A 113 23.27 14.26 -15.89
CA GLN A 113 22.06 14.97 -15.49
C GLN A 113 20.79 14.35 -16.11
N VAL A 114 19.64 14.55 -15.46
CA VAL A 114 18.30 14.15 -15.94
C VAL A 114 17.33 15.31 -15.69
N ALA A 115 16.59 15.72 -16.72
CA ALA A 115 15.57 16.76 -16.60
C ALA A 115 14.30 16.19 -15.94
N VAL A 116 13.69 16.97 -15.04
CA VAL A 116 12.45 16.62 -14.34
C VAL A 116 11.37 17.63 -14.69
N ASN A 117 10.28 17.15 -15.28
CA ASN A 117 9.18 17.99 -15.75
C ASN A 117 7.85 17.51 -15.13
N SER A 118 6.94 18.44 -14.86
CA SER A 118 5.57 18.17 -14.45
C SER A 118 5.46 17.36 -13.15
N ILE A 119 6.11 17.85 -12.09
CA ILE A 119 5.86 17.38 -10.72
C ILE A 119 4.45 17.86 -10.29
N PRO A 120 3.57 17.01 -9.73
CA PRO A 120 2.23 17.41 -9.31
C PRO A 120 2.20 18.38 -8.12
N ASN A 121 1.45 19.48 -8.24
CA ASN A 121 1.26 20.53 -7.21
C ASN A 121 0.33 20.09 -6.05
N ASN A 122 0.39 18.83 -5.63
CA ASN A 122 -0.57 18.26 -4.67
C ASN A 122 -0.03 17.05 -3.89
N GLY A 123 1.29 16.97 -3.69
CA GLY A 123 1.90 15.87 -2.93
C GLY A 123 1.79 14.48 -3.57
N ARG A 124 1.34 14.38 -4.83
CA ARG A 124 1.37 13.12 -5.59
C ARG A 124 2.74 12.87 -6.17
N ALA A 125 3.07 11.59 -6.35
CA ALA A 125 4.36 11.14 -6.86
C ALA A 125 4.67 11.68 -8.26
N LYS A 126 5.96 11.95 -8.49
CA LYS A 126 6.56 12.01 -9.82
C LYS A 126 7.70 11.02 -9.92
N VAL A 127 7.54 9.95 -10.70
CA VAL A 127 8.63 9.01 -11.01
C VAL A 127 9.54 9.60 -12.09
N ILE A 128 10.85 9.44 -11.88
CA ILE A 128 11.92 9.70 -12.84
C ILE A 128 12.81 8.45 -12.93
N SER A 129 12.63 7.66 -13.98
CA SER A 129 13.47 6.50 -14.29
C SER A 129 14.51 6.85 -15.35
N PHE A 130 15.72 6.29 -15.23
CA PHE A 130 16.86 6.59 -16.10
C PHE A 130 17.83 5.40 -16.18
N GLU A 131 18.85 5.46 -17.07
CA GLU A 131 19.85 4.40 -17.11
C GLU A 131 20.70 4.36 -15.84
N ALA A 132 20.89 3.14 -15.31
CA ALA A 132 21.61 2.81 -14.10
C ALA A 132 23.04 3.40 -14.06
N ARG A 133 23.34 4.16 -13.00
CA ARG A 133 24.58 4.92 -12.81
C ARG A 133 25.12 4.79 -11.39
N GLU A 134 26.44 4.79 -11.24
CA GLU A 134 27.16 4.73 -9.97
C GLU A 134 27.37 6.16 -9.44
N VAL A 135 26.85 6.49 -8.24
CA VAL A 135 26.91 7.84 -7.69
C VAL A 135 27.18 7.87 -6.19
N GLU A 136 27.96 8.85 -5.74
CA GLU A 136 28.19 9.18 -4.33
C GLU A 136 27.18 10.25 -3.85
N TRP A 137 26.60 11.04 -4.76
CA TRP A 137 25.55 12.00 -4.47
C TRP A 137 24.59 12.23 -5.63
N VAL A 138 23.38 12.66 -5.32
CA VAL A 138 22.40 13.22 -6.27
C VAL A 138 21.84 14.55 -5.76
N ARG A 139 21.77 15.55 -6.64
CA ARG A 139 21.22 16.88 -6.35
C ARG A 139 20.05 17.19 -7.26
N PHE A 140 18.89 17.49 -6.68
CA PHE A 140 17.79 18.11 -7.40
C PHE A 140 17.94 19.63 -7.33
N LEU A 141 18.21 20.27 -8.47
CA LEU A 141 18.13 21.72 -8.66
C LEU A 141 16.77 22.06 -9.26
N VAL A 142 15.97 22.89 -8.59
CA VAL A 142 14.71 23.39 -9.14
C VAL A 142 15.03 24.35 -10.30
N THR A 143 14.23 24.32 -11.37
CA THR A 143 14.35 25.23 -12.52
C THR A 143 13.02 25.79 -13.01
N ASP A 144 11.90 25.29 -12.50
CA ASP A 144 10.55 25.78 -12.78
C ASP A 144 9.65 25.62 -11.54
N GLY A 145 8.71 26.53 -11.34
CA GLY A 145 7.81 26.54 -10.18
C GLY A 145 7.03 27.84 -9.99
N VAL A 146 6.12 27.84 -9.02
CA VAL A 146 5.24 28.97 -8.68
C VAL A 146 5.30 29.21 -7.18
N GLY A 147 5.37 30.48 -6.77
CA GLY A 147 5.45 30.88 -5.36
C GLY A 147 6.81 31.49 -5.00
N SER A 148 7.36 31.09 -3.86
CA SER A 148 8.63 31.55 -3.32
C SER A 148 9.35 30.51 -2.45
N LYS A 149 8.65 29.75 -1.60
CA LYS A 149 9.17 28.78 -0.63
C LYS A 149 9.09 27.36 -1.19
N LEU A 150 9.66 27.19 -2.39
CA LEU A 150 9.71 25.92 -3.11
C LEU A 150 10.45 24.86 -2.27
N GLY A 151 10.12 23.59 -2.49
CA GLY A 151 10.53 22.51 -1.59
C GLY A 151 10.10 21.14 -2.07
N LEU A 152 10.05 20.17 -1.17
CA LEU A 152 9.56 18.82 -1.44
C LEU A 152 8.90 18.27 -0.17
N SER A 153 7.89 17.43 -0.32
CA SER A 153 7.41 16.57 0.77
C SER A 153 8.27 15.32 0.93
N GLU A 154 8.87 14.79 -0.14
CA GLU A 154 9.69 13.57 -0.10
C GLU A 154 10.57 13.46 -1.36
N PHE A 155 11.77 12.93 -1.20
CA PHE A 155 12.73 12.59 -2.26
C PHE A 155 13.18 11.13 -2.07
N GLU A 156 12.47 10.20 -2.70
CA GLU A 156 12.84 8.79 -2.65
C GLU A 156 13.88 8.44 -3.73
N VAL A 157 14.87 7.63 -3.36
CA VAL A 157 15.93 7.12 -4.25
C VAL A 157 15.96 5.61 -4.18
N TYR A 158 15.95 4.95 -5.33
CA TYR A 158 15.98 3.49 -5.42
C TYR A 158 17.25 3.02 -6.14
N PRO A 159 18.01 2.05 -5.55
CA PRO A 159 19.16 1.48 -6.22
C PRO A 159 18.79 0.76 -7.52
N SER A 160 19.80 0.52 -8.36
CA SER A 160 19.69 -0.14 -9.66
C SER A 160 20.06 -1.62 -9.59
N TYR A 161 19.92 -2.31 -10.73
CA TYR A 161 20.33 -3.71 -10.90
C TYR A 161 21.81 -4.05 -10.70
N ARG A 162 22.65 -3.09 -10.33
CA ARG A 162 24.05 -3.35 -9.92
C ARG A 162 24.26 -3.26 -8.40
N SER A 163 23.38 -2.58 -7.66
CA SER A 163 23.49 -2.38 -6.20
C SER A 163 22.31 -2.93 -5.38
N TYR A 164 21.31 -3.56 -6.01
CA TYR A 164 20.36 -4.41 -5.29
C TYR A 164 21.06 -5.43 -4.39
N THR A 165 20.39 -5.85 -3.32
CA THR A 165 21.03 -6.63 -2.26
C THR A 165 20.46 -8.03 -2.01
N ASP A 166 19.37 -8.49 -2.61
CA ASP A 166 18.77 -9.76 -2.14
C ASP A 166 17.92 -10.51 -3.18
N LEU A 167 17.81 -11.84 -3.06
CA LEU A 167 17.08 -12.73 -3.99
C LEU A 167 15.55 -12.56 -3.95
N THR A 168 14.98 -11.98 -2.90
CA THR A 168 13.56 -11.50 -2.96
C THR A 168 13.39 -10.49 -4.09
N SER A 169 14.48 -9.86 -4.49
CA SER A 169 14.53 -9.05 -5.68
C SER A 169 14.66 -9.85 -6.97
N TRP A 170 14.48 -11.18 -7.07
CA TRP A 170 14.35 -11.83 -8.39
C TRP A 170 12.96 -11.68 -9.02
N VAL A 171 12.13 -10.81 -8.44
CA VAL A 171 10.68 -10.91 -8.52
C VAL A 171 10.03 -9.56 -8.81
N ASN A 172 9.67 -9.31 -10.07
CA ASN A 172 8.77 -8.20 -10.41
C ASN A 172 7.30 -8.68 -10.33
N PRO A 173 6.51 -8.26 -9.32
CA PRO A 173 5.15 -8.76 -9.15
C PRO A 173 4.17 -8.32 -10.25
N TYR A 174 4.52 -7.30 -11.04
CA TYR A 174 3.67 -6.79 -12.12
C TYR A 174 3.69 -7.67 -13.39
N ILE A 175 4.56 -8.68 -13.47
CA ILE A 175 4.62 -9.62 -14.60
C ILE A 175 3.27 -10.34 -14.77
N GLU A 176 2.84 -10.53 -16.03
CA GLU A 176 1.56 -11.15 -16.43
C GLU A 176 0.26 -10.48 -15.93
N THR A 177 0.31 -9.44 -15.10
CA THR A 177 -0.89 -8.74 -14.56
C THR A 177 -1.86 -8.23 -15.64
N THR A 178 -1.35 -7.78 -16.79
CA THR A 178 -2.15 -7.30 -17.92
C THR A 178 -2.99 -8.42 -18.57
N ARG A 179 -2.50 -9.66 -18.56
CA ARG A 179 -3.23 -10.88 -18.96
C ARG A 179 -4.11 -11.41 -17.83
N GLY A 180 -3.65 -11.26 -16.59
CA GLY A 180 -4.38 -11.24 -15.30
C GLY A 180 -5.41 -12.34 -15.05
N ARG A 181 -5.14 -13.17 -14.04
CA ARG A 181 -6.15 -13.95 -13.32
C ARG A 181 -6.23 -13.40 -11.91
N TYR A 182 -7.38 -13.59 -11.25
CA TYR A 182 -7.67 -13.02 -9.92
C TYR A 182 -6.48 -13.11 -8.95
N PHE A 183 -5.82 -14.27 -8.91
CA PHE A 183 -4.75 -14.63 -7.99
C PHE A 183 -3.31 -14.46 -8.52
N TYR A 184 -3.09 -13.78 -9.65
CA TYR A 184 -1.74 -13.60 -10.22
C TYR A 184 -0.92 -12.51 -9.49
N PHE A 185 -1.57 -11.44 -9.04
CA PHE A 185 -0.91 -10.35 -8.31
C PHE A 185 -1.14 -10.56 -6.81
N THR A 186 -0.10 -11.01 -6.10
CA THR A 186 -0.17 -11.30 -4.65
C THR A 186 1.07 -10.80 -3.90
N PRO A 187 1.45 -9.51 -4.03
CA PRO A 187 2.68 -8.97 -3.43
C PRO A 187 2.75 -9.23 -1.93
N GLY A 188 1.69 -8.94 -1.17
CA GLY A 188 1.62 -9.28 0.25
C GLY A 188 1.24 -10.74 0.50
N SER A 189 2.11 -11.65 0.07
CA SER A 189 2.15 -13.06 0.44
C SER A 189 3.53 -13.40 0.97
N THR A 190 3.63 -14.38 1.88
CA THR A 190 4.90 -15.10 2.12
C THR A 190 4.94 -16.33 1.21
N PRO A 191 6.11 -16.95 0.96
CA PRO A 191 6.15 -18.22 0.24
C PRO A 191 5.21 -19.24 0.88
N PHE A 192 4.30 -19.80 0.08
CA PHE A 192 3.23 -20.71 0.54
C PHE A 192 2.29 -20.15 1.62
N GLY A 193 2.13 -18.82 1.68
CA GLY A 193 1.18 -18.14 2.55
C GLY A 193 -0.27 -18.58 2.34
N MET A 194 -1.03 -18.65 3.44
CA MET A 194 -2.48 -18.86 3.43
C MET A 194 -3.22 -17.54 3.20
N ILE A 195 -2.72 -16.44 3.76
CA ILE A 195 -2.99 -15.10 3.25
C ILE A 195 -2.08 -14.85 2.04
N ALA A 196 -2.68 -14.29 1.00
CA ALA A 196 -2.02 -13.73 -0.15
C ALA A 196 -2.79 -12.46 -0.50
N SER A 197 -2.45 -11.35 0.15
CA SER A 197 -3.26 -10.13 0.15
C SER A 197 -2.78 -9.12 -0.90
N ALA A 198 -3.73 -8.51 -1.61
CA ALA A 198 -3.47 -7.58 -2.70
C ALA A 198 -4.70 -6.70 -3.02
N PRO A 199 -4.53 -5.54 -3.66
CA PRO A 199 -5.64 -4.84 -4.31
C PRO A 199 -6.13 -5.58 -5.56
N HIS A 200 -7.42 -5.45 -5.88
CA HIS A 200 -7.95 -5.78 -7.20
C HIS A 200 -8.51 -4.53 -7.90
N THR A 201 -8.22 -4.41 -9.18
CA THR A 201 -8.64 -3.28 -10.04
C THR A 201 -9.73 -3.68 -11.04
N ARG A 202 -10.08 -4.98 -11.08
CA ARG A 202 -11.16 -5.57 -11.90
C ARG A 202 -11.76 -6.78 -11.20
N ASN A 203 -12.97 -6.64 -10.65
CA ASN A 203 -13.69 -7.73 -10.00
C ASN A 203 -14.24 -8.75 -11.02
N LYS A 204 -13.36 -9.66 -11.46
CA LYS A 204 -13.67 -10.81 -12.32
C LYS A 204 -12.56 -11.88 -12.23
N ASN A 205 -12.80 -13.06 -12.79
CA ASN A 205 -11.91 -14.22 -12.65
C ASN A 205 -10.69 -14.20 -13.61
N GLN A 206 -10.93 -14.07 -14.92
CA GLN A 206 -9.95 -14.25 -16.00
C GLN A 206 -9.91 -13.04 -16.95
N TRP A 207 -8.98 -13.07 -17.91
CA TRP A 207 -8.83 -12.07 -18.97
C TRP A 207 -8.59 -10.66 -18.42
N GLY A 208 -7.60 -10.53 -17.53
CA GLY A 208 -7.34 -9.33 -16.74
C GLY A 208 -8.28 -9.23 -15.53
N GLY A 209 -8.43 -10.32 -14.77
CA GLY A 209 -9.19 -10.34 -13.51
C GLY A 209 -8.30 -10.20 -12.28
N GLY A 210 -8.86 -9.69 -11.17
CA GLY A 210 -8.08 -9.29 -9.98
C GLY A 210 -7.41 -7.95 -10.20
N TYR A 211 -6.09 -7.89 -10.00
CA TYR A 211 -5.30 -6.74 -10.40
C TYR A 211 -4.99 -6.76 -11.91
N ASN A 212 -5.04 -5.58 -12.53
CA ASN A 212 -4.62 -5.35 -13.91
C ASN A 212 -3.94 -3.98 -14.03
N TYR A 213 -2.70 -3.96 -14.52
CA TYR A 213 -1.87 -2.76 -14.71
C TYR A 213 -2.42 -1.76 -15.75
N ASN A 214 -3.50 -2.10 -16.46
CA ASN A 214 -4.18 -1.19 -17.39
C ASN A 214 -5.50 -0.65 -16.80
N SER A 215 -5.66 -0.64 -15.47
CA SER A 215 -6.76 0.01 -14.75
C SER A 215 -6.20 1.12 -13.85
N SER A 216 -6.92 2.22 -13.73
CA SER A 216 -6.58 3.37 -12.87
C SER A 216 -7.43 3.46 -11.60
N GLU A 217 -8.20 2.42 -11.26
CA GLU A 217 -9.09 2.35 -10.08
C GLU A 217 -8.77 1.10 -9.24
N ILE A 218 -8.65 1.24 -7.92
CA ILE A 218 -8.66 0.13 -6.95
C ILE A 218 -10.06 -0.03 -6.38
N LEU A 219 -10.59 -1.25 -6.41
CA LEU A 219 -11.96 -1.59 -5.98
C LEU A 219 -12.02 -2.14 -4.54
N GLY A 220 -10.88 -2.48 -3.96
CA GLY A 220 -10.75 -3.10 -2.64
C GLY A 220 -9.47 -3.94 -2.53
N PHE A 221 -9.18 -4.43 -1.32
CA PHE A 221 -8.02 -5.25 -0.99
C PHE A 221 -8.46 -6.64 -0.48
N GLY A 222 -8.30 -7.66 -1.31
CA GLY A 222 -8.66 -9.05 -0.99
C GLY A 222 -7.59 -9.77 -0.17
N GLN A 223 -7.99 -10.56 0.84
CA GLN A 223 -7.05 -11.28 1.73
C GLN A 223 -6.70 -12.70 1.24
N LEU A 224 -7.65 -13.38 0.59
CA LEU A 224 -7.44 -14.66 -0.10
C LEU A 224 -7.43 -14.42 -1.61
N HIS A 225 -6.38 -14.92 -2.27
CA HIS A 225 -6.25 -14.90 -3.72
C HIS A 225 -5.98 -16.32 -4.22
N GLY A 226 -7.04 -17.02 -4.63
CA GLY A 226 -6.96 -18.38 -5.19
C GLY A 226 -7.88 -18.60 -6.39
N TRP A 227 -7.68 -19.71 -7.10
CA TRP A 227 -8.47 -20.07 -8.30
C TRP A 227 -9.98 -20.20 -8.02
N MET A 228 -10.35 -20.66 -6.82
CA MET A 228 -11.72 -20.92 -6.34
C MET A 228 -11.93 -20.38 -4.91
N LEU A 229 -11.20 -19.34 -4.52
CA LEU A 229 -11.25 -18.78 -3.16
C LEU A 229 -10.87 -17.30 -3.17
N SER A 230 -11.69 -16.50 -2.51
CA SER A 230 -11.58 -15.03 -2.45
C SER A 230 -12.21 -14.50 -1.15
N GLY A 231 -11.95 -13.23 -0.85
CA GLY A 231 -12.38 -12.58 0.40
C GLY A 231 -11.38 -12.79 1.54
N ILE A 232 -11.47 -12.13 2.69
CA ILE A 232 -12.24 -10.91 2.98
C ILE A 232 -11.80 -9.80 2.03
N GLU A 233 -12.66 -8.83 1.76
CA GLU A 233 -12.30 -7.59 1.06
C GLU A 233 -12.35 -6.42 2.06
N ILE A 234 -11.32 -5.58 2.08
CA ILE A 234 -11.35 -4.31 2.81
C ILE A 234 -11.19 -3.11 1.89
N MET A 235 -11.66 -1.94 2.33
CA MET A 235 -11.33 -0.66 1.70
C MET A 235 -11.27 0.46 2.75
N PRO A 236 -10.11 1.13 2.96
CA PRO A 236 -10.03 2.33 3.75
C PRO A 236 -10.51 3.54 2.92
N THR A 237 -11.37 4.38 3.51
CA THR A 237 -11.96 5.56 2.85
C THR A 237 -12.02 6.77 3.78
N VAL A 238 -12.24 7.96 3.22
CA VAL A 238 -12.49 9.22 3.96
C VAL A 238 -13.88 9.76 3.57
N GLY A 239 -14.57 10.36 4.54
CA GLY A 239 -15.85 11.05 4.31
C GLY A 239 -17.10 10.16 4.44
N ASP A 240 -18.21 10.64 3.87
CA ASP A 240 -19.52 9.98 3.91
C ASP A 240 -19.67 9.03 2.72
N ILE A 241 -19.34 7.75 2.95
CA ILE A 241 -19.38 6.69 1.93
C ILE A 241 -20.57 5.78 2.19
N ASP A 242 -21.36 5.52 1.15
CA ASP A 242 -22.50 4.59 1.17
C ASP A 242 -22.08 3.21 0.64
N PRO A 243 -21.79 2.23 1.52
CA PRO A 243 -21.34 0.90 1.08
C PRO A 243 -22.45 0.07 0.42
N THR A 244 -23.71 0.52 0.43
CA THR A 244 -24.77 -0.14 -0.35
C THR A 244 -24.60 0.04 -1.86
N GLN A 245 -23.84 1.05 -2.29
CA GLN A 245 -23.40 1.24 -3.68
C GLN A 245 -22.17 0.38 -4.06
N TRP A 246 -21.65 -0.39 -3.10
CA TRP A 246 -20.59 -1.37 -3.29
C TRP A 246 -19.33 -0.76 -3.93
N GLN A 247 -18.64 -1.52 -4.79
CA GLN A 247 -17.37 -1.11 -5.40
C GLN A 247 -17.45 0.20 -6.20
N ASP A 248 -18.60 0.56 -6.79
CA ASP A 248 -18.74 1.88 -7.45
C ASP A 248 -18.95 3.04 -6.46
N GLY A 249 -19.32 2.76 -5.21
CA GLY A 249 -19.45 3.75 -4.14
C GLY A 249 -18.18 3.97 -3.31
N TRP A 250 -17.23 3.02 -3.31
CA TRP A 250 -16.01 3.09 -2.47
C TRP A 250 -14.66 2.93 -3.19
N LYS A 251 -14.66 2.67 -4.50
CA LYS A 251 -13.40 2.59 -5.27
C LYS A 251 -12.66 3.91 -5.23
N SER A 252 -11.34 3.85 -5.43
CA SER A 252 -10.53 5.06 -5.60
C SER A 252 -9.56 4.96 -6.75
N ALA A 253 -9.33 6.08 -7.42
CA ALA A 253 -8.27 6.29 -8.38
C ALA A 253 -6.89 6.03 -7.76
N PHE A 254 -5.94 5.59 -8.59
CA PHE A 254 -4.54 5.47 -8.22
C PHE A 254 -3.63 5.66 -9.44
N SER A 255 -2.35 5.88 -9.16
CA SER A 255 -1.29 5.96 -10.17
C SER A 255 -0.13 5.04 -9.81
N HIS A 256 0.45 4.38 -10.82
CA HIS A 256 1.66 3.57 -10.65
C HIS A 256 2.87 4.39 -10.18
N ASP A 257 2.88 5.71 -10.41
CA ASP A 257 3.93 6.59 -9.86
C ASP A 257 3.91 6.59 -8.32
N SER A 258 2.73 6.38 -7.71
CA SER A 258 2.52 6.27 -6.25
C SER A 258 2.41 4.81 -5.76
N GLU A 259 2.86 3.83 -6.55
CA GLU A 259 2.66 2.39 -6.26
C GLU A 259 3.98 1.61 -6.14
N ILE A 260 4.09 0.74 -5.13
CA ILE A 260 5.22 -0.17 -4.95
C ILE A 260 4.69 -1.57 -4.65
N ALA A 261 5.15 -2.56 -5.43
CA ALA A 261 4.92 -3.97 -5.18
C ALA A 261 6.25 -4.71 -4.97
N GLN A 262 6.35 -5.41 -3.85
CA GLN A 262 7.45 -6.29 -3.44
C GLN A 262 6.87 -7.64 -2.99
N PRO A 263 7.62 -8.75 -3.05
CA PRO A 263 7.22 -9.96 -2.33
C PRO A 263 7.29 -9.71 -0.82
N GLY A 264 6.15 -9.89 -0.15
CA GLY A 264 5.95 -9.57 1.27
C GLY A 264 5.49 -8.13 1.57
N TYR A 265 5.44 -7.20 0.62
CA TYR A 265 5.04 -5.80 0.87
C TYR A 265 4.38 -5.09 -0.32
N TYR A 266 3.41 -4.22 -0.03
CA TYR A 266 2.76 -3.37 -1.03
C TYR A 266 2.47 -1.97 -0.45
N ARG A 267 2.64 -0.92 -1.26
CA ARG A 267 2.25 0.47 -0.96
C ARG A 267 1.50 1.07 -2.14
N VAL A 268 0.42 1.81 -1.86
CA VAL A 268 -0.27 2.66 -2.85
C VAL A 268 -0.86 3.90 -2.19
N PHE A 269 -1.05 4.97 -2.98
CA PHE A 269 -1.86 6.12 -2.60
C PHE A 269 -3.27 6.01 -3.21
N LEU A 270 -4.31 6.15 -2.40
CA LEU A 270 -5.71 6.22 -2.85
C LEU A 270 -6.07 7.68 -3.10
N GLU A 271 -6.19 8.06 -4.38
CA GLU A 271 -6.18 9.45 -4.84
C GLU A 271 -7.45 10.26 -4.53
N ASP A 272 -8.58 9.60 -4.23
CA ASP A 272 -9.86 10.27 -3.88
C ASP A 272 -10.08 10.37 -2.37
N TYR A 273 -9.25 9.70 -1.57
CA TYR A 273 -9.32 9.70 -0.10
C TYR A 273 -8.06 10.26 0.56
N ASN A 274 -7.01 10.54 -0.22
CA ASN A 274 -5.68 10.96 0.21
C ASN A 274 -5.10 10.09 1.34
N ILE A 275 -5.20 8.76 1.17
CA ILE A 275 -4.67 7.75 2.10
C ILE A 275 -3.49 7.01 1.46
N TRP A 276 -2.37 6.93 2.17
CA TRP A 276 -1.34 5.92 1.92
C TRP A 276 -1.75 4.59 2.54
N VAL A 277 -1.92 3.58 1.70
CA VAL A 277 -2.19 2.19 2.12
C VAL A 277 -0.92 1.38 1.96
N GLU A 278 -0.35 0.96 3.08
CA GLU A 278 0.77 0.03 3.15
C GLU A 278 0.33 -1.31 3.74
N GLN A 279 0.90 -2.40 3.23
CA GLN A 279 0.52 -3.76 3.59
C GLN A 279 1.75 -4.68 3.63
N THR A 280 1.83 -5.53 4.65
CA THR A 280 2.75 -6.68 4.71
C THR A 280 2.02 -7.91 5.32
N THR A 281 2.66 -9.07 5.45
CA THR A 281 2.00 -10.30 5.91
C THR A 281 2.94 -11.32 6.55
N THR A 282 2.38 -12.10 7.47
CA THR A 282 2.86 -13.43 7.86
C THR A 282 2.15 -14.51 7.01
N PRO A 283 2.41 -15.81 7.20
CA PRO A 283 1.64 -16.85 6.51
C PRO A 283 0.12 -16.81 6.71
N ARG A 284 -0.40 -16.31 7.84
CA ARG A 284 -1.84 -16.32 8.17
C ARG A 284 -2.41 -14.99 8.69
N VAL A 285 -1.58 -13.94 8.79
CA VAL A 285 -1.95 -12.61 9.31
C VAL A 285 -1.44 -11.51 8.36
N SER A 286 -2.33 -10.74 7.75
CA SER A 286 -1.94 -9.50 7.07
C SER A 286 -1.88 -8.37 8.07
N MET A 287 -0.95 -7.45 7.84
CA MET A 287 -0.80 -6.24 8.63
C MET A 287 -0.77 -5.04 7.69
N TYR A 288 -1.62 -4.06 7.99
CA TYR A 288 -1.74 -2.81 7.26
C TYR A 288 -1.26 -1.63 8.10
N ARG A 289 -0.82 -0.58 7.40
CA ARG A 289 -0.63 0.78 7.90
C ARG A 289 -1.37 1.73 6.96
N PHE A 290 -2.38 2.41 7.46
CA PHE A 290 -3.14 3.44 6.73
C PHE A 290 -2.72 4.81 7.25
N ARG A 291 -2.01 5.61 6.45
CA ARG A 291 -1.57 6.96 6.83
C ARG A 291 -2.37 8.01 6.05
N TYR A 292 -2.90 8.98 6.78
CA TYR A 292 -3.78 10.02 6.25
C TYR A 292 -3.00 11.32 6.06
N THR A 293 -3.16 12.01 4.93
CA THR A 293 -2.49 13.31 4.71
C THR A 293 -3.16 14.46 5.45
N GLU A 294 -4.45 14.33 5.74
CA GLU A 294 -5.33 15.39 6.25
C GLU A 294 -6.00 15.02 7.58
N ASP A 295 -6.52 16.02 8.29
CA ASP A 295 -7.48 15.80 9.38
C ASP A 295 -8.79 15.26 8.77
N SER A 296 -9.30 14.12 9.26
CA SER A 296 -10.39 13.42 8.57
C SER A 296 -11.27 12.56 9.48
N GLU A 297 -12.50 12.29 9.03
CA GLU A 297 -13.31 11.18 9.51
C GLU A 297 -13.21 10.06 8.47
N THR A 298 -12.76 8.89 8.90
CA THR A 298 -12.38 7.76 8.03
C THR A 298 -13.15 6.50 8.38
N ASN A 299 -13.42 5.68 7.37
CA ASN A 299 -14.08 4.39 7.47
C ASN A 299 -13.12 3.31 6.98
N ILE A 300 -12.97 2.21 7.72
CA ILE A 300 -12.29 1.02 7.23
C ILE A 300 -13.39 -0.02 6.97
N LEU A 301 -13.84 -0.06 5.72
CA LEU A 301 -14.87 -0.98 5.24
C LEU A 301 -14.31 -2.41 5.20
N THR A 302 -15.13 -3.37 5.59
CA THR A 302 -14.85 -4.82 5.53
C THR A 302 -16.04 -5.51 4.88
N ASN A 303 -15.95 -5.76 3.57
CA ASN A 303 -16.98 -6.45 2.80
C ASN A 303 -16.89 -7.97 2.98
N LEU A 304 -18.05 -8.57 3.22
CA LEU A 304 -18.25 -9.99 3.53
C LEU A 304 -19.41 -10.60 2.71
N GLY A 305 -19.92 -9.86 1.71
CA GLY A 305 -21.00 -10.28 0.82
C GLY A 305 -20.72 -9.98 -0.67
N GLY A 306 -21.52 -10.58 -1.54
CA GLY A 306 -21.46 -10.39 -3.00
C GLY A 306 -20.37 -11.19 -3.73
N TYR A 307 -20.39 -11.12 -5.06
CA TYR A 307 -19.41 -11.74 -5.95
C TYR A 307 -18.01 -11.10 -5.86
N LEU A 308 -16.96 -11.91 -5.67
CA LEU A 308 -15.58 -11.46 -5.67
C LEU A 308 -14.68 -12.43 -6.43
N GLY A 309 -14.17 -12.01 -7.59
CA GLY A 309 -13.16 -12.73 -8.38
C GLY A 309 -13.65 -14.04 -8.98
N SER A 310 -13.65 -15.11 -8.20
CA SER A 310 -14.03 -16.48 -8.62
C SER A 310 -15.13 -17.13 -7.75
N THR A 311 -15.52 -16.48 -6.65
CA THR A 311 -16.48 -17.00 -5.66
C THR A 311 -17.48 -15.91 -5.23
N THR A 312 -18.48 -16.30 -4.46
CA THR A 312 -19.43 -15.39 -3.81
C THR A 312 -19.20 -15.44 -2.31
N MET A 313 -19.10 -14.29 -1.64
CA MET A 313 -19.15 -14.19 -0.19
C MET A 313 -20.62 -14.13 0.25
N ALA A 314 -20.98 -14.89 1.28
CA ALA A 314 -22.35 -15.10 1.72
C ALA A 314 -22.42 -15.36 3.24
N ASP A 315 -23.61 -15.24 3.83
CA ASP A 315 -23.92 -15.63 5.21
C ASP A 315 -22.96 -15.01 6.24
N ALA A 316 -22.75 -13.70 6.13
CA ALA A 316 -21.83 -12.95 6.98
C ALA A 316 -22.32 -12.92 8.43
N GLU A 317 -21.48 -13.39 9.35
CA GLU A 317 -21.66 -13.27 10.80
C GLU A 317 -20.50 -12.46 11.38
N VAL A 318 -20.79 -11.35 12.06
CA VAL A 318 -19.78 -10.47 12.67
C VAL A 318 -20.20 -10.13 14.09
N GLN A 319 -19.23 -10.11 15.02
CA GLN A 319 -19.41 -9.64 16.38
C GLN A 319 -18.30 -8.65 16.76
N ARG A 320 -18.70 -7.51 17.31
CA ARG A 320 -17.81 -6.55 17.97
C ARG A 320 -17.29 -7.17 19.27
N VAL A 321 -15.98 -7.19 19.46
CA VAL A 321 -15.32 -7.72 20.68
C VAL A 321 -14.90 -6.58 21.61
N SER A 322 -14.49 -5.44 21.06
CA SER A 322 -14.11 -4.24 21.84
C SER A 322 -14.27 -2.95 21.01
N SER A 323 -13.63 -1.85 21.42
CA SER A 323 -13.42 -0.66 20.59
C SER A 323 -12.25 -0.78 19.61
N THR A 324 -11.47 -1.85 19.66
CA THR A 324 -10.27 -2.09 18.81
C THR A 324 -10.36 -3.40 18.02
N GLU A 325 -11.43 -4.17 18.18
CA GLU A 325 -11.47 -5.57 17.74
C GLU A 325 -12.88 -6.04 17.38
N PHE A 326 -12.97 -6.78 16.27
CA PHE A 326 -14.15 -7.54 15.89
C PHE A 326 -13.75 -8.88 15.27
N GLU A 327 -14.64 -9.86 15.33
CA GLU A 327 -14.41 -11.21 14.81
C GLU A 327 -15.65 -11.72 14.07
N GLY A 328 -15.50 -12.78 13.29
CA GLY A 328 -16.62 -13.27 12.52
C GLY A 328 -16.30 -14.40 11.55
N SER A 329 -17.20 -14.59 10.61
CA SER A 329 -17.06 -15.55 9.51
C SER A 329 -17.96 -15.22 8.33
N PHE A 330 -17.61 -15.76 7.17
CA PHE A 330 -18.47 -15.78 5.97
C PHE A 330 -18.33 -17.12 5.25
N ASN A 331 -19.31 -17.45 4.42
CA ASN A 331 -19.32 -18.58 3.52
C ASN A 331 -18.79 -18.16 2.14
N SER A 332 -17.67 -18.72 1.69
CA SER A 332 -17.22 -18.61 0.29
C SER A 332 -17.86 -19.73 -0.52
N ALA A 333 -18.82 -19.37 -1.38
CA ALA A 333 -19.65 -20.26 -2.18
C ALA A 333 -19.62 -19.87 -3.68
N GLY A 334 -20.60 -20.33 -4.46
CA GLY A 334 -20.90 -19.73 -5.78
C GLY A 334 -19.86 -19.91 -6.90
N ARG A 335 -18.93 -20.86 -6.73
CA ARG A 335 -17.76 -21.08 -7.61
C ARG A 335 -18.14 -21.28 -9.08
N LEU A 336 -17.47 -20.53 -9.96
CA LEU A 336 -17.59 -20.64 -11.42
C LEU A 336 -17.09 -21.99 -11.97
N TRP A 337 -16.12 -22.62 -11.30
CA TRP A 337 -15.62 -23.95 -11.63
C TRP A 337 -15.35 -24.74 -10.35
N GLY A 338 -15.86 -25.98 -10.24
CA GLY A 338 -15.42 -26.99 -9.27
C GLY A 338 -15.26 -26.57 -7.80
N GLY A 339 -14.38 -27.28 -7.09
CA GLY A 339 -14.09 -27.06 -5.67
C GLY A 339 -15.24 -27.49 -4.74
N PRO A 340 -15.11 -27.21 -3.43
CA PRO A 340 -16.19 -27.42 -2.46
C PRO A 340 -17.36 -26.46 -2.70
N ASN A 341 -18.60 -26.93 -2.50
CA ASN A 341 -19.80 -26.09 -2.67
C ASN A 341 -19.80 -24.86 -1.74
N ASN A 342 -19.26 -25.00 -0.54
CA ASN A 342 -19.10 -23.95 0.46
C ASN A 342 -17.78 -24.16 1.23
N ILE A 343 -17.10 -23.06 1.58
CA ILE A 343 -15.96 -23.02 2.48
C ILE A 343 -16.24 -21.90 3.50
N LYS A 344 -16.48 -22.23 4.76
CA LYS A 344 -16.64 -21.22 5.81
C LYS A 344 -15.26 -20.71 6.24
N VAL A 345 -15.07 -19.40 6.17
CA VAL A 345 -13.83 -18.69 6.52
C VAL A 345 -14.10 -17.92 7.80
N PHE A 346 -13.28 -18.14 8.82
CA PHE A 346 -13.33 -17.44 10.10
C PHE A 346 -12.23 -16.39 10.19
N PHE A 347 -12.47 -15.30 10.91
CA PHE A 347 -11.51 -14.21 11.04
C PHE A 347 -11.54 -13.50 12.39
N VAL A 348 -10.42 -12.84 12.70
CA VAL A 348 -10.29 -11.85 13.76
C VAL A 348 -9.58 -10.63 13.17
N ILE A 349 -10.16 -9.45 13.38
CA ILE A 349 -9.63 -8.16 12.94
C ILE A 349 -9.36 -7.30 14.17
N LYS A 350 -8.16 -6.70 14.22
CA LYS A 350 -7.74 -5.77 15.26
C LYS A 350 -7.22 -4.48 14.67
N PHE A 351 -7.31 -3.41 15.45
CA PHE A 351 -6.66 -2.12 15.23
C PHE A 351 -5.78 -1.76 16.43
N ASP A 352 -4.77 -0.90 16.22
CA ASP A 352 -3.99 -0.29 17.30
C ASP A 352 -4.77 0.85 17.99
N LYS A 353 -5.52 1.61 17.19
CA LYS A 353 -6.43 2.69 17.62
C LYS A 353 -7.84 2.16 17.91
N SER A 354 -8.57 2.82 18.82
CA SER A 354 -10.00 2.55 19.02
C SER A 354 -10.85 3.25 17.94
N PHE A 355 -11.83 2.54 17.38
CA PHE A 355 -12.86 3.12 16.53
C PHE A 355 -13.95 3.83 17.35
N ASP A 356 -14.32 5.03 16.90
CA ASP A 356 -15.34 5.90 17.48
C ASP A 356 -16.76 5.36 17.26
N ALA A 357 -16.99 4.67 16.13
CA ALA A 357 -18.24 4.01 15.79
C ALA A 357 -17.99 2.68 15.05
N PHE A 358 -18.98 1.78 15.11
CA PHE A 358 -18.96 0.50 14.39
C PHE A 358 -20.27 0.33 13.63
N ASN A 359 -20.21 0.60 12.34
CA ASN A 359 -21.38 0.61 11.45
C ASN A 359 -21.39 -0.66 10.59
N GLY A 360 -22.45 -0.87 9.81
CA GLY A 360 -22.50 -1.98 8.87
C GLY A 360 -23.57 -1.80 7.80
N TRP A 361 -23.64 -2.75 6.88
CA TRP A 361 -24.67 -2.78 5.85
C TRP A 361 -25.09 -4.23 5.58
N GLN A 362 -26.37 -4.41 5.25
CA GLN A 362 -26.94 -5.69 4.80
C GLN A 362 -28.28 -5.43 4.09
N GLY A 363 -28.70 -6.30 3.17
CA GLY A 363 -29.97 -6.17 2.44
C GLY A 363 -30.25 -4.78 1.82
N GLY A 364 -29.21 -4.10 1.32
CA GLY A 364 -29.31 -2.75 0.73
C GLY A 364 -29.62 -1.62 1.73
N LYS A 365 -29.25 -1.78 3.01
CA LYS A 365 -29.48 -0.79 4.08
C LYS A 365 -28.23 -0.60 4.94
N ASN A 366 -27.97 0.64 5.31
CA ASN A 366 -26.95 1.00 6.29
C ASN A 366 -27.49 0.87 7.72
N LEU A 367 -26.61 0.45 8.64
CA LEU A 367 -26.82 0.22 10.06
C LEU A 367 -25.76 1.01 10.85
N SER A 368 -26.13 1.57 12.00
CA SER A 368 -25.24 2.44 12.79
C SER A 368 -25.03 1.90 14.20
N ASN A 369 -23.78 1.95 14.69
CA ASN A 369 -23.37 1.52 16.04
C ASN A 369 -23.95 0.16 16.47
N ILE A 370 -23.65 -0.86 15.66
CA ILE A 370 -24.03 -2.25 15.93
C ILE A 370 -23.00 -2.95 16.83
N ASP A 371 -23.42 -4.00 17.53
CA ASP A 371 -22.52 -4.95 18.20
C ASP A 371 -22.44 -6.31 17.47
N VAL A 372 -23.44 -6.64 16.66
CA VAL A 372 -23.54 -7.90 15.88
C VAL A 372 -24.16 -7.61 14.52
N LEU A 373 -23.60 -8.22 13.47
CA LEU A 373 -24.21 -8.36 12.15
C LEU A 373 -24.45 -9.85 11.85
N LYS A 374 -25.62 -10.18 11.31
CA LYS A 374 -25.96 -11.51 10.79
C LYS A 374 -26.78 -11.34 9.53
N GLU A 375 -26.20 -11.69 8.39
CA GLU A 375 -26.91 -11.78 7.11
C GLU A 375 -27.19 -13.25 6.77
N VAL A 376 -28.29 -13.49 6.05
CA VAL A 376 -28.60 -14.78 5.40
C VAL A 376 -28.75 -14.49 3.92
N SER A 377 -27.75 -14.88 3.13
CA SER A 377 -27.66 -14.43 1.73
C SER A 377 -28.51 -15.27 0.80
N HIS A 378 -28.93 -14.70 -0.33
CA HIS A 378 -29.63 -15.41 -1.39
C HIS A 378 -28.71 -15.53 -2.61
N LEU A 379 -28.18 -16.73 -2.83
CA LEU A 379 -27.34 -17.00 -4.00
C LEU A 379 -28.17 -16.90 -5.28
N VAL A 380 -28.00 -15.81 -6.03
CA VAL A 380 -28.64 -15.57 -7.33
C VAL A 380 -27.72 -16.06 -8.43
N ARG A 381 -28.23 -16.85 -9.37
CA ARG A 381 -27.47 -17.30 -10.54
C ARG A 381 -27.19 -16.12 -11.47
N ARG A 382 -25.92 -15.91 -11.81
CA ARG A 382 -25.44 -14.86 -12.71
C ARG A 382 -24.81 -15.52 -13.93
N ASP A 383 -25.48 -15.40 -15.08
CA ASP A 383 -25.04 -16.00 -16.34
C ASP A 383 -24.23 -14.99 -17.18
N SER A 384 -23.08 -15.42 -17.68
CA SER A 384 -22.36 -14.75 -18.75
C SER A 384 -22.86 -15.28 -20.09
N ALA A 385 -23.24 -14.38 -20.99
CA ALA A 385 -23.67 -14.73 -22.34
C ALA A 385 -22.68 -14.20 -23.39
N THR A 386 -22.55 -14.90 -24.51
CA THR A 386 -21.75 -14.46 -25.65
C THR A 386 -22.48 -14.87 -26.94
N TYR A 387 -22.61 -13.94 -27.89
CA TYR A 387 -23.44 -14.10 -29.10
C TYR A 387 -24.91 -14.50 -28.86
N GLY A 388 -25.42 -14.33 -27.63
CA GLY A 388 -26.80 -14.66 -27.24
C GLY A 388 -26.96 -15.99 -26.50
N GLU A 389 -25.91 -16.82 -26.43
CA GLU A 389 -25.91 -18.09 -25.69
C GLU A 389 -25.21 -17.93 -24.33
N ILE A 390 -25.68 -18.65 -23.30
CA ILE A 390 -25.01 -18.71 -21.99
C ILE A 390 -23.70 -19.49 -22.14
N THR A 391 -22.57 -18.81 -21.97
CA THR A 391 -21.24 -19.42 -22.08
C THR A 391 -20.66 -19.83 -20.73
N GLN A 392 -21.04 -19.14 -19.65
CA GLN A 392 -20.60 -19.44 -18.28
C GLN A 392 -21.68 -19.08 -17.25
N SER A 393 -21.74 -19.82 -16.15
CA SER A 393 -22.67 -19.59 -15.04
C SER A 393 -21.92 -19.52 -13.71
N TYR A 394 -22.13 -18.44 -12.96
CA TYR A 394 -21.61 -18.24 -11.62
C TYR A 394 -22.74 -17.74 -10.71
N TRP A 395 -22.41 -17.34 -9.49
CA TRP A 395 -23.39 -16.87 -8.53
C TRP A 395 -23.01 -15.51 -7.95
N ASP A 396 -24.01 -14.80 -7.48
CA ASP A 396 -23.92 -13.52 -6.78
C ASP A 396 -24.76 -13.56 -5.50
N ALA A 397 -24.60 -12.57 -4.64
CA ALA A 397 -25.32 -12.43 -3.37
C ALA A 397 -25.54 -10.95 -3.03
N GLU A 398 -26.42 -10.68 -2.08
CA GLU A 398 -26.52 -9.37 -1.44
C GLU A 398 -25.16 -8.96 -0.82
N THR A 399 -24.86 -7.67 -0.88
CA THR A 399 -23.65 -7.10 -0.27
C THR A 399 -23.90 -6.87 1.21
N ALA A 400 -22.95 -7.30 2.05
CA ALA A 400 -23.05 -7.17 3.50
C ALA A 400 -21.66 -7.02 4.12
N GLY A 401 -21.55 -6.25 5.20
CA GLY A 401 -20.25 -5.97 5.81
C GLY A 401 -20.32 -4.97 6.95
N VAL A 402 -19.14 -4.62 7.47
CA VAL A 402 -18.98 -3.72 8.62
C VAL A 402 -17.97 -2.60 8.32
N SER A 403 -18.10 -1.50 9.04
CA SER A 403 -17.21 -0.34 8.98
C SER A 403 -16.71 0.00 10.37
N ALA A 404 -15.40 0.05 10.55
CA ALA A 404 -14.77 0.66 11.72
C ALA A 404 -14.48 2.14 11.41
N ASN A 405 -15.06 3.05 12.19
CA ASN A 405 -15.02 4.49 11.93
C ASN A 405 -14.07 5.19 12.92
N PHE A 406 -13.22 6.11 12.45
CA PHE A 406 -12.24 6.81 13.27
C PHE A 406 -12.15 8.30 12.91
N LYS A 407 -11.79 9.13 13.88
CA LYS A 407 -11.32 10.51 13.64
C LYS A 407 -9.79 10.55 13.68
N VAL A 408 -9.16 11.00 12.60
CA VAL A 408 -7.71 11.01 12.40
C VAL A 408 -7.15 12.43 12.20
N LYS A 409 -5.87 12.59 12.48
CA LYS A 409 -5.10 13.82 12.22
C LYS A 409 -4.16 13.68 11.04
N ALA A 410 -3.87 14.79 10.36
CA ALA A 410 -2.88 14.85 9.28
C ALA A 410 -1.54 14.20 9.70
N GLY A 411 -1.08 13.19 8.97
CA GLY A 411 0.12 12.38 9.23
C GLY A 411 -0.04 11.23 10.22
N GLU A 412 -1.17 11.14 10.92
CA GLU A 412 -1.51 9.99 11.78
C GLU A 412 -1.65 8.71 10.94
N ALA A 413 -1.31 7.57 11.54
CA ALA A 413 -1.51 6.26 10.94
C ALA A 413 -2.36 5.37 11.84
N ILE A 414 -3.21 4.55 11.23
CA ILE A 414 -3.92 3.43 11.87
C ILE A 414 -3.28 2.13 11.39
N HIS A 415 -2.93 1.24 12.31
CA HIS A 415 -2.53 -0.12 11.97
C HIS A 415 -3.70 -1.08 12.13
N MET A 416 -3.82 -2.02 11.21
CA MET A 416 -4.84 -3.07 11.21
C MET A 416 -4.17 -4.42 11.03
N LYS A 417 -4.64 -5.44 11.76
CA LYS A 417 -4.24 -6.84 11.57
C LYS A 417 -5.46 -7.71 11.28
N ILE A 418 -5.40 -8.46 10.20
CA ILE A 418 -6.45 -9.42 9.80
C ILE A 418 -5.85 -10.81 9.86
N SER A 419 -6.42 -11.68 10.70
CA SER A 419 -6.04 -13.09 10.77
C SER A 419 -7.21 -13.96 10.35
N ILE A 420 -6.94 -15.01 9.57
CA ILE A 420 -7.94 -15.91 9.02
C ILE A 420 -7.71 -17.38 9.41
N SER A 421 -8.77 -18.18 9.30
CA SER A 421 -8.76 -19.63 9.56
C SER A 421 -9.91 -20.33 8.85
N PHE A 422 -9.67 -21.53 8.33
CA PHE A 422 -10.74 -22.40 7.77
C PHE A 422 -11.32 -23.38 8.80
N THR A 423 -11.09 -23.16 10.11
CA THR A 423 -11.47 -24.12 11.17
C THR A 423 -12.27 -23.51 12.30
N SER A 424 -11.86 -22.36 12.85
CA SER A 424 -12.58 -21.64 13.90
C SER A 424 -12.04 -20.22 14.09
N ILE A 425 -12.84 -19.37 14.73
CA ILE A 425 -12.43 -18.04 15.22
C ILE A 425 -11.27 -18.16 16.22
N GLU A 426 -11.32 -19.14 17.12
CA GLU A 426 -10.24 -19.41 18.08
C GLU A 426 -8.91 -19.71 17.37
N ASN A 427 -8.92 -20.44 16.25
CA ASN A 427 -7.72 -20.68 15.47
C ASN A 427 -7.26 -19.44 14.68
N ALA A 428 -8.16 -18.56 14.21
CA ALA A 428 -7.77 -17.26 13.66
C ALA A 428 -7.11 -16.37 14.74
N ARG A 429 -7.66 -16.37 15.97
CA ARG A 429 -7.11 -15.70 17.15
C ARG A 429 -5.73 -16.25 17.54
N ASN A 430 -5.56 -17.57 17.51
CA ASN A 430 -4.28 -18.23 17.78
C ASN A 430 -3.24 -17.93 16.71
N ASN A 431 -3.59 -18.01 15.41
CA ASN A 431 -2.71 -17.61 14.30
C ASN A 431 -2.16 -16.18 14.50
N MET A 432 -3.04 -15.23 14.85
CA MET A 432 -2.63 -13.84 15.14
C MET A 432 -1.63 -13.78 16.29
N LYS A 433 -1.93 -14.48 17.39
CA LYS A 433 -1.07 -14.52 18.59
C LYS A 433 0.27 -15.23 18.36
N SER A 434 0.35 -16.21 17.47
CA SER A 434 1.59 -16.96 17.19
C SER A 434 2.47 -16.35 16.11
N GLU A 435 1.91 -15.53 15.22
CA GLU A 435 2.63 -14.99 14.06
C GLU A 435 2.85 -13.47 14.12
N CYS A 436 1.96 -12.70 14.76
CA CYS A 436 2.03 -11.25 14.79
C CYS A 436 1.30 -10.68 16.03
N ASP A 437 1.89 -10.81 17.22
CA ASP A 437 1.35 -10.23 18.45
C ASP A 437 1.68 -8.72 18.59
N HIS A 438 2.84 -8.29 18.08
CA HIS A 438 3.30 -6.89 18.04
C HIS A 438 2.62 -5.99 16.97
N TRP A 439 2.88 -4.69 17.03
CA TRP A 439 2.47 -3.68 16.03
C TRP A 439 3.66 -3.06 15.28
N ASP A 440 4.85 -3.67 15.38
CA ASP A 440 6.00 -3.31 14.54
C ASP A 440 5.77 -3.81 13.10
N PHE A 441 5.49 -2.87 12.18
CA PHE A 441 5.19 -3.15 10.77
C PHE A 441 6.45 -3.51 9.98
N GLU A 442 7.55 -2.77 10.18
CA GLU A 442 8.78 -3.01 9.43
C GLU A 442 9.38 -4.36 9.79
N LYS A 443 9.28 -4.79 11.06
CA LYS A 443 9.64 -6.16 11.43
C LYS A 443 8.86 -7.23 10.66
N VAL A 444 7.55 -7.06 10.43
CA VAL A 444 6.78 -8.06 9.65
C VAL A 444 7.22 -8.08 8.19
N ARG A 445 7.53 -6.91 7.62
CA ARG A 445 8.08 -6.75 6.26
C ARG A 445 9.46 -7.38 6.12
N GLU A 446 10.36 -7.14 7.06
CA GLU A 446 11.69 -7.78 7.15
C GLU A 446 11.56 -9.30 7.30
N ASP A 447 10.72 -9.78 8.22
CA ASP A 447 10.47 -11.21 8.41
C ASP A 447 9.80 -11.86 7.19
N ALA A 448 9.02 -11.12 6.39
CA ALA A 448 8.42 -11.61 5.14
C ALA A 448 9.46 -11.71 4.02
N ARG A 449 10.28 -10.66 3.85
CA ARG A 449 11.38 -10.63 2.88
C ARG A 449 12.50 -11.62 3.20
N ALA A 450 12.78 -11.86 4.47
CA ALA A 450 13.72 -12.91 4.89
C ALA A 450 13.25 -14.30 4.41
N LYS A 451 11.94 -14.59 4.47
CA LYS A 451 11.37 -15.86 3.98
C LYS A 451 11.41 -15.98 2.45
N TRP A 452 11.27 -14.88 1.71
CA TRP A 452 11.44 -14.87 0.25
C TRP A 452 12.90 -15.02 -0.20
N ASN A 453 13.87 -14.71 0.66
CA ASN A 453 15.31 -14.91 0.40
C ASN A 453 15.84 -16.31 0.70
N ASP A 454 15.08 -17.12 1.43
CA ASP A 454 15.45 -18.48 1.88
C ASP A 454 15.03 -19.58 0.86
N ILE A 455 14.41 -19.20 -0.27
CA ILE A 455 13.75 -20.07 -1.25
C ILE A 455 14.21 -19.77 -2.68
#